data_AF-A0A3D5DUV2-F1
#
_entry.id   AF-A0A3D5DUV2-F1
#
_cell.length_a   1.000
_cell.length_b   1.000
_cell.length_c   1.000
_cell.angle_alpha   90.00
_cell.angle_beta   90.00
_cell.angle_gamma   90.00
#
_symmetry.space_group_name_H-M   'P 1'
#
loop_
_entity.id
_entity.type
_entity.pdbx_description
1 polymer ?
#
loop_
_entity_poly.entity_id
_entity_poly.type
_entity_poly.pdbx_seq_one_letter_code
_entity_poly.pdbx_strand_id
1 'polypeptide(L)'
;FIMRNAMDAQEVAVGWWPGDSRYGRAAFYAYAHPAPDSFGHGAISPPAARWHTDLGEYILDWDDVRASRDPRAMALEFARSAFRHACLACAWDPGLAASADGTPPPVR
;
A
#
# COMPACT_ATOMS: atom_id res chain seq x y z
N PHE A 1 -0.38 2.48 20.53
CA PHE A 1 0.52 1.41 21.01
C PHE A 1 1.39 0.88 19.87
N ILE A 2 0.81 0.41 18.76
CA ILE A 2 1.57 -0.08 17.59
C ILE A 2 2.56 0.98 17.07
N MET A 3 2.11 2.19 16.70
CA MET A 3 3.01 3.25 16.22
C MET A 3 4.21 3.52 17.15
N ARG A 4 3.96 3.57 18.46
CA ARG A 4 5.00 3.90 19.46
C ARG A 4 6.06 2.79 19.61
N ASN A 5 5.68 1.52 19.45
CA ASN A 5 6.56 0.39 19.78
C ASN A 5 7.02 -0.40 18.55
N ALA A 6 6.42 -0.19 17.38
CA ALA A 6 6.69 -0.97 16.17
C ALA A 6 7.03 -0.12 14.94
N MET A 7 6.88 1.21 15.00
CA MET A 7 7.22 2.10 13.89
C MET A 7 8.31 3.09 14.33
N ASP A 8 9.46 2.56 14.73
CA ASP A 8 10.66 3.33 15.07
C ASP A 8 11.62 3.52 13.87
N ALA A 9 11.26 2.96 12.71
CA ALA A 9 12.02 3.01 11.48
C ALA A 9 11.14 3.42 10.28
N GLN A 10 11.79 3.66 9.15
CA GLN A 10 11.11 3.87 7.87
C GLN A 10 10.50 2.55 7.38
N GLU A 11 9.19 2.55 7.15
CA GLU A 11 8.48 1.37 6.66
C GLU A 11 7.37 1.72 5.68
N VAL A 12 7.03 0.74 4.85
CA VAL A 12 5.80 0.71 4.07
C VAL A 12 5.08 -0.58 4.41
N ALA A 13 3.83 -0.46 4.83
CA ALA A 13 2.98 -1.59 5.13
C ALA A 13 1.99 -1.75 3.98
N VAL A 14 1.82 -2.99 3.53
CA VAL A 14 0.75 -3.39 2.63
C VAL A 14 0.14 -4.66 3.19
N GLY A 15 -1.18 -4.72 3.24
CA GLY A 15 -1.87 -5.90 3.74
C GLY A 15 -3.30 -5.98 3.27
N TRP A 16 -4.02 -6.92 3.88
CA TRP A 16 -5.45 -7.10 3.71
C TRP A 16 -6.07 -7.32 5.08
N TRP A 17 -7.27 -6.78 5.30
CA TRP A 17 -8.06 -7.07 6.49
C TRP A 17 -9.52 -7.41 6.11
N PRO A 18 -10.25 -8.16 6.97
CA PRO A 18 -11.65 -8.54 6.72
C PRO A 18 -12.66 -7.40 6.98
N GLY A 19 -12.26 -6.39 7.73
CA GLY A 19 -13.02 -5.18 8.04
C GLY A 19 -12.94 -4.86 9.52
N ASP A 20 -13.26 -3.63 9.87
CA ASP A 20 -13.36 -3.19 11.26
C ASP A 20 -14.48 -2.16 11.45
N SER A 21 -14.61 -1.63 12.66
CA SER A 21 -15.63 -0.61 12.98
C SER A 21 -15.42 0.75 12.30
N ARG A 22 -14.23 1.03 11.75
CA ARG A 22 -13.90 2.31 11.11
C ARG A 22 -14.24 2.29 9.62
N TYR A 23 -13.97 1.17 8.95
CA TYR A 23 -14.20 1.04 7.50
C TYR A 23 -15.39 0.15 7.13
N GLY A 24 -15.73 -0.85 7.96
CA GLY A 24 -16.91 -1.71 7.79
C GLY A 24 -16.84 -2.72 6.64
N ARG A 25 -15.78 -2.71 5.82
CA ARG A 25 -15.62 -3.58 4.65
C ARG A 25 -14.24 -4.25 4.63
N ALA A 26 -14.14 -5.39 3.97
CA ALA A 26 -12.86 -6.00 3.67
C ALA A 26 -12.12 -5.19 2.59
N ALA A 27 -10.81 -5.02 2.77
CA ALA A 27 -10.00 -4.28 1.82
C ALA A 27 -8.52 -4.65 1.91
N PHE A 28 -7.81 -4.41 0.80
CA PHE A 28 -6.37 -4.20 0.84
C PHE A 28 -6.07 -2.77 1.28
N TYR A 29 -4.95 -2.62 1.96
CA TYR A 29 -4.51 -1.33 2.48
C TYR A 29 -3.02 -1.11 2.27
N ALA A 30 -2.63 0.15 2.24
CA ALA A 30 -1.22 0.52 2.29
C ALA A 30 -0.98 1.90 2.91
N TYR A 31 0.11 2.05 3.63
CA TYR A 31 0.62 3.34 4.14
C TYR A 31 2.14 3.28 4.29
N ALA A 32 2.76 4.44 4.47
CA ALA A 32 4.17 4.55 4.84
C ALA A 32 4.33 5.23 6.20
N HIS A 33 5.44 4.97 6.88
CA HIS A 33 5.82 5.65 8.10
C HIS A 33 7.32 6.01 8.10
N PRO A 34 7.70 7.22 8.54
CA PRO A 34 6.85 8.41 8.52
C PRO A 34 6.51 8.78 7.07
N ALA A 35 5.24 9.04 6.78
CA ALA A 35 4.81 9.56 5.49
C ALA A 35 4.84 11.10 5.50
N PRO A 36 5.23 11.77 4.39
CA PRO A 36 5.03 13.20 4.25
C PRO A 36 3.54 13.55 4.15
N ASP A 37 3.17 14.79 4.47
CA ASP A 37 1.77 15.27 4.36
C ASP A 37 1.20 15.13 2.94
N SER A 38 2.07 15.14 1.92
CA SER A 38 1.69 14.97 0.51
C SER A 38 1.47 13.51 0.10
N PHE A 39 1.71 12.54 0.98
CA PHE A 39 1.70 11.12 0.64
C PHE A 39 0.39 10.67 0.00
N GLY A 40 -0.75 11.09 0.54
CA GLY A 40 -2.08 10.73 0.03
C GLY A 40 -2.49 11.40 -1.28
N HIS A 41 -1.67 12.33 -1.83
CA HIS A 41 -2.00 13.04 -3.07
C HIS A 41 -1.62 12.25 -4.34
N GLY A 42 -0.79 11.21 -4.20
CA GLY A 42 -0.39 10.39 -5.35
C GLY A 42 -1.52 9.49 -5.83
N ALA A 43 -1.57 9.29 -7.14
CA ALA A 43 -2.36 8.20 -7.71
C ALA A 43 -1.54 6.91 -7.68
N ILE A 44 -2.16 5.82 -7.27
CA ILE A 44 -1.59 4.48 -7.36
C ILE A 44 -2.49 3.60 -8.23
N SER A 45 -1.92 2.53 -8.76
CA SER A 45 -2.67 1.49 -9.45
C SER A 45 -3.19 0.44 -8.46
N PRO A 46 -4.26 -0.28 -8.79
CA PRO A 46 -5.16 -0.09 -9.95
C PRO A 46 -6.02 1.18 -9.79
N PRO A 47 -6.73 1.66 -10.83
CA PRO A 47 -7.57 2.88 -10.74
C PRO A 47 -8.66 2.86 -9.67
N ALA A 48 -9.05 1.68 -9.17
CA ALA A 48 -9.99 1.53 -8.06
C ALA A 48 -9.36 1.85 -6.68
N ALA A 49 -8.02 1.84 -6.60
CA ALA A 49 -7.31 2.17 -5.38
C ALA A 49 -7.35 3.69 -5.12
N ARG A 50 -7.58 4.07 -3.87
CA ARG A 50 -7.77 5.48 -3.49
C ARG A 50 -7.23 5.77 -2.09
N TRP A 51 -6.82 7.01 -1.85
CA TRP A 51 -6.51 7.48 -0.49
C TRP A 51 -7.80 7.63 0.33
N HIS A 52 -7.79 7.15 1.56
CA HIS A 52 -8.87 7.32 2.52
C HIS A 52 -8.39 8.20 3.69
N THR A 53 -8.71 9.50 3.63
CA THR A 53 -8.18 10.51 4.57
C THR A 53 -8.40 10.17 6.04
N ASP A 54 -9.58 9.68 6.42
CA ASP A 54 -9.88 9.39 7.83
C ASP A 54 -9.10 8.18 8.38
N LEU A 55 -8.67 7.26 7.49
CA LEU A 55 -7.85 6.12 7.87
C LEU A 55 -6.36 6.46 7.78
N GLY A 56 -5.98 7.39 6.89
CA GLY A 56 -4.59 7.68 6.59
C GLY A 56 -3.93 6.60 5.74
N GLU A 57 -4.70 5.95 4.88
CA GLU A 57 -4.28 4.76 4.13
C GLU A 57 -4.79 4.79 2.69
N TYR A 58 -4.04 4.20 1.76
CA TYR A 58 -4.58 3.80 0.47
C TYR A 58 -5.40 2.53 0.64
N ILE A 59 -6.58 2.49 0.01
CA ILE A 59 -7.54 1.41 0.11
C ILE A 59 -7.87 0.88 -1.28
N LEU A 60 -7.89 -0.44 -1.42
CA LEU A 60 -8.48 -1.16 -2.55
C LEU A 60 -9.54 -2.14 -2.00
N ASP A 61 -10.80 -1.89 -2.36
CA ASP A 61 -11.93 -2.66 -1.85
C ASP A 61 -11.88 -4.12 -2.29
N TRP A 62 -12.17 -5.02 -1.36
CA TRP A 62 -12.17 -6.46 -1.65
C TRP A 62 -13.23 -6.85 -2.68
N ASP A 63 -14.36 -6.14 -2.72
CA ASP A 63 -15.42 -6.37 -3.71
C ASP A 63 -14.95 -6.06 -5.13
N ASP A 64 -14.15 -4.99 -5.31
CA ASP A 64 -13.57 -4.63 -6.61
C ASP A 64 -12.56 -5.69 -7.06
N VAL A 65 -11.74 -6.17 -6.14
CA VAL A 65 -10.77 -7.25 -6.41
C VAL A 65 -11.51 -8.53 -6.82
N ARG A 66 -12.58 -8.90 -6.11
CA ARG A 66 -13.41 -10.08 -6.43
C ARG A 66 -14.12 -9.98 -7.78
N ALA A 67 -14.53 -8.77 -8.17
CA ALA A 67 -15.20 -8.52 -9.44
C ALA A 67 -14.23 -8.45 -10.64
N SER A 68 -12.93 -8.34 -10.38
CA SER A 68 -11.89 -8.32 -11.41
C SER A 68 -11.81 -9.63 -12.19
N ARG A 69 -11.43 -9.53 -13.48
CA ARG A 69 -11.11 -10.69 -14.31
C ARG A 69 -9.89 -11.47 -13.82
N ASP A 70 -8.97 -10.78 -13.13
CA ASP A 70 -7.81 -11.39 -12.48
C ASP A 70 -7.61 -10.76 -11.09
N PRO A 71 -8.26 -11.31 -10.05
CA PRO A 71 -8.17 -10.80 -8.68
C PRO A 71 -6.74 -10.80 -8.13
N ARG A 72 -5.95 -11.82 -8.48
CA ARG A 72 -4.56 -11.96 -8.02
C ARG A 72 -3.68 -10.88 -8.64
N ALA A 73 -3.78 -10.66 -9.94
CA ALA A 73 -3.00 -9.62 -10.61
C ALA A 73 -3.35 -8.23 -10.07
N MET A 74 -4.65 -7.95 -9.87
CA MET A 74 -5.10 -6.66 -9.33
C MET A 74 -4.58 -6.39 -7.91
N ALA A 75 -4.63 -7.38 -7.03
CA ALA A 75 -4.08 -7.26 -5.67
C ALA A 75 -2.55 -7.07 -5.67
N LEU A 76 -1.82 -7.78 -6.53
CA LEU A 76 -0.38 -7.61 -6.68
C LEU A 76 -0.01 -6.24 -7.27
N GLU A 77 -0.79 -5.75 -8.24
CA GLU A 77 -0.61 -4.41 -8.81
C GLU A 77 -0.76 -3.34 -7.74
N PHE A 78 -1.78 -3.45 -6.88
CA PHE A 78 -1.96 -2.57 -5.73
C PHE A 78 -0.73 -2.57 -4.81
N ALA A 79 -0.30 -3.76 -4.38
CA ALA A 79 0.82 -3.87 -3.45
C ALA A 79 2.11 -3.27 -4.01
N ARG A 80 2.42 -3.56 -5.27
CA ARG A 80 3.61 -3.02 -5.96
C ARG A 80 3.50 -1.53 -6.20
N SER A 81 2.33 -1.04 -6.59
CA SER A 81 2.13 0.40 -6.84
C SER A 81 2.23 1.21 -5.56
N ALA A 82 1.66 0.72 -4.45
CA ALA A 82 1.76 1.39 -3.16
C ALA A 82 3.22 1.42 -2.66
N PHE A 83 3.95 0.32 -2.80
CA PHE A 83 5.37 0.26 -2.46
C PHE A 83 6.23 1.23 -3.28
N ARG A 84 6.05 1.27 -4.61
CA ARG A 84 6.76 2.21 -5.49
C ARG A 84 6.41 3.66 -5.16
N HIS A 85 5.14 3.95 -4.91
CA HIS A 85 4.69 5.26 -4.47
C HIS A 85 5.35 5.67 -3.15
N ALA A 86 5.44 4.75 -2.18
CA ALA A 86 6.12 5.03 -0.92
C ALA A 86 7.61 5.35 -1.09
N CYS A 87 8.32 4.57 -1.92
CA CYS A 87 9.72 4.85 -2.23
C CYS A 87 9.90 6.24 -2.84
N LEU A 88 9.04 6.63 -3.79
CA LEU A 88 9.09 7.94 -4.45
C LEU A 88 8.73 9.08 -3.48
N ALA A 89 7.58 8.98 -2.82
CA ALA A 89 7.04 10.04 -1.96
C ALA A 89 7.91 10.28 -0.74
N CYS A 90 8.52 9.24 -0.17
CA CYS A 90 9.41 9.34 0.99
C CYS A 90 10.89 9.57 0.60
N ALA A 91 11.19 9.75 -0.69
CA ALA A 91 12.53 9.95 -1.22
C ALA A 91 13.54 8.87 -0.78
N TRP A 92 13.11 7.61 -0.77
CA TRP A 92 13.98 6.46 -0.51
C TRP A 92 14.81 6.09 -1.74
N ASP A 93 15.73 5.15 -1.57
CA ASP A 93 16.61 4.67 -2.64
C ASP A 93 15.81 4.25 -3.89
N PRO A 94 16.06 4.82 -5.08
CA PRO A 94 15.37 4.45 -6.32
C PRO A 94 15.53 2.98 -6.71
N GLY A 95 16.65 2.34 -6.35
CA GLY A 95 16.88 0.91 -6.55
C GLY A 95 15.94 0.03 -5.72
N LEU A 96 15.45 0.54 -4.58
CA LEU A 96 14.47 -0.16 -3.77
C LEU A 96 13.15 -0.34 -4.53
N ALA A 97 12.70 0.67 -5.26
CA ALA A 97 11.44 0.61 -6.02
C ALA A 97 11.44 -0.51 -7.08
N ALA A 98 12.59 -0.82 -7.68
CA ALA A 98 12.73 -1.91 -8.65
C ALA A 98 12.57 -3.32 -8.02
N SER A 99 12.81 -3.44 -6.70
CA SER A 99 12.65 -4.71 -5.98
C SER A 99 11.19 -5.18 -5.90
N ALA A 100 10.23 -4.26 -6.10
CA ALA A 100 8.80 -4.59 -6.16
C ALA A 100 8.46 -5.62 -7.25
N ASP A 101 9.26 -5.62 -8.33
CA ASP A 101 9.13 -6.53 -9.45
C ASP A 101 10.14 -7.68 -9.39
N GLY A 102 10.83 -7.85 -8.24
CA GLY A 102 11.82 -8.91 -8.02
C GLY A 102 13.18 -8.62 -8.64
N THR A 103 13.56 -7.34 -8.77
CA THR A 103 14.89 -6.92 -9.26
C THR A 103 15.60 -6.05 -8.21
N PRO A 104 16.69 -6.51 -7.56
CA PRO A 104 17.28 -7.85 -7.68
C PRO A 104 16.34 -8.94 -7.15
N PRO A 105 16.54 -10.22 -7.53
CA PRO A 105 15.70 -11.31 -7.06
C PRO A 105 15.76 -11.42 -5.53
N PRO A 106 14.70 -11.97 -4.89
CA PRO A 106 14.70 -12.24 -3.46
C PRO A 106 15.94 -13.04 -3.07
N VAL A 107 16.58 -12.65 -1.96
CA VAL A 107 17.67 -13.43 -1.37
C VAL A 107 17.11 -14.79 -0.98
N ARG A 108 17.74 -15.87 -1.45
CA ARG A 108 17.39 -17.24 -1.10
C ARG A 108 17.93 -17.63 0.26
#